data_AF-E9IHE8-F1
#
_entry.id   AF-E9IHE8-F1
#
_cell.length_a   1.000
_cell.length_b   1.000
_cell.length_c   1.000
_cell.angle_alpha   90.00
_cell.angle_beta   90.00
_cell.angle_gamma   90.00
#
_symmetry.space_group_name_H-M   'P 1'
#
loop_
_entity.id
_entity.type
_entity.pdbx_description
1 polymer ?
#
loop_
_entity_poly.entity_id
_entity_poly.type
_entity_poly.pdbx_seq_one_letter_code
_entity_poly.pdbx_strand_id
1 'polypeptide(L)'
;NGELKLADFGLARAFGIPVKCYSAEVVTLWYRPPDVLFGAKLYTTSIDMWSAGCIFAELANAGRPLFPGSDVDDQLKRIFKMLGTPTEETWPGLTALPDYKPFPQYHPTQGLAQVTPKLTSRGKDLLQ
;
A
#
# COMPACT_ATOMS: atom_id res chain seq x y z
N ASN A 1 27.90 9.89 10.39
CA ASN A 1 27.74 8.44 10.12
C ASN A 1 26.63 8.07 9.15
N GLY A 2 25.67 8.94 8.77
CA GLY A 2 24.75 8.65 7.66
C GLY A 2 23.91 7.37 7.81
N GLU A 3 23.73 6.88 9.04
CA GLU A 3 23.04 5.63 9.34
C GLU A 3 21.52 5.83 9.25
N LEU A 4 20.84 5.00 8.46
CA LEU A 4 19.39 4.90 8.46
C LEU A 4 18.96 3.90 9.54
N LYS A 5 18.06 4.32 10.43
CA LYS A 5 17.48 3.47 11.47
C LYS A 5 15.96 3.62 11.42
N LEU A 6 15.26 2.49 11.49
CA LEU A 6 13.82 2.51 11.71
C LEU A 6 13.54 3.03 13.12
N ALA A 7 12.51 3.84 13.24
CA ALA A 7 12.03 4.41 14.50
C ALA A 7 10.52 4.22 14.59
N ASP A 8 9.96 4.52 15.76
CA ASP A 8 8.55 4.39 16.08
C ASP A 8 7.99 2.97 15.86
N PHE A 9 8.32 2.10 16.81
CA PHE A 9 7.76 0.75 16.91
C PHE A 9 6.44 0.74 17.71
N GLY A 10 5.77 1.89 17.89
CA GLY A 10 4.54 2.00 18.69
C GLY A 10 3.39 1.12 18.19
N LEU A 11 3.49 0.65 16.95
CA LEU A 11 2.51 -0.21 16.28
C LEU A 11 3.06 -1.59 15.91
N ALA A 12 4.34 -1.86 16.21
CA ALA A 12 4.96 -3.15 15.92
C ALA A 12 4.28 -4.27 16.72
N ARG A 13 4.21 -5.47 16.13
CA ARG A 13 3.55 -6.64 16.73
C ARG A 13 4.41 -7.88 16.59
N ALA A 14 4.37 -8.75 17.60
CA ALA A 14 5.03 -10.04 17.57
C ALA A 14 4.22 -11.04 16.73
N PHE A 15 4.92 -11.83 15.91
CA PHE A 15 4.32 -12.95 15.16
C PHE A 15 3.87 -14.07 16.13
N GLY A 16 2.68 -14.63 15.91
CA GLY A 16 2.22 -15.84 16.63
C GLY A 16 1.38 -15.63 17.89
N ILE A 17 1.05 -14.39 18.27
CA ILE A 17 0.09 -14.11 19.35
C ILE A 17 -1.29 -13.85 18.73
N PRO A 18 -2.39 -14.47 19.23
CA PRO A 18 -3.73 -14.25 18.70
C PRO A 18 -4.07 -12.76 18.69
N VAL A 19 -4.31 -12.27 17.49
CA VAL A 19 -4.43 -10.86 17.20
C VAL A 19 -5.82 -10.38 17.60
N LYS A 20 -5.90 -9.54 18.64
CA LYS A 20 -7.14 -8.81 18.96
C LYS A 20 -7.42 -7.76 17.88
N CYS A 21 -8.70 -7.62 17.51
CA CYS A 21 -9.24 -6.66 16.54
C CYS A 21 -8.56 -5.28 16.64
N TYR A 22 -8.07 -4.80 15.50
CA TYR A 22 -7.30 -3.58 15.36
C TYR A 22 -8.19 -2.33 15.32
N SER A 23 -7.71 -1.23 15.91
CA SER A 23 -8.28 0.11 15.72
C SER A 23 -7.68 0.75 14.47
N ALA A 24 -8.54 1.21 13.55
CA ALA A 24 -8.18 1.73 12.22
C ALA A 24 -7.40 3.06 12.20
N GLU A 25 -7.02 3.60 13.35
CA GLU A 25 -6.62 5.00 13.52
C GLU A 25 -5.15 5.21 13.94
N VAL A 26 -4.14 4.58 13.33
CA VAL A 26 -2.75 4.97 13.68
C VAL A 26 -1.69 4.82 12.59
N VAL A 27 -1.97 4.95 11.30
CA VAL A 27 -0.90 5.00 10.27
C VAL A 27 -1.14 6.13 9.28
N THR A 28 -0.10 6.81 8.81
CA THR A 28 -0.22 7.76 7.69
C THR A 28 -0.87 7.04 6.51
N LEU A 29 -2.08 7.48 6.14
CA LEU A 29 -2.97 6.83 5.19
C LEU A 29 -2.29 6.46 3.86
N TRP A 30 -1.33 7.27 3.44
CA TRP A 30 -0.68 7.21 2.13
C TRP A 30 0.13 5.92 1.87
N TYR A 31 0.54 5.23 2.94
CA TYR A 31 1.36 4.03 2.87
C TYR A 31 0.60 2.75 3.23
N ARG A 32 -0.73 2.83 3.41
CA ARG A 32 -1.56 1.66 3.76
C ARG A 32 -1.92 0.86 2.48
N PRO A 33 -1.79 -0.47 2.51
CA PRO A 33 -2.21 -1.33 1.40
C PRO A 33 -3.73 -1.47 1.31
N PRO A 34 -4.27 -1.85 0.14
CA PRO A 34 -5.71 -1.93 -0.10
C PRO A 34 -6.44 -2.92 0.81
N ASP A 35 -5.80 -4.02 1.21
CA ASP A 35 -6.38 -5.04 2.09
C ASP A 35 -6.65 -4.49 3.50
N VAL A 36 -5.70 -3.75 4.05
CA VAL A 36 -5.84 -3.01 5.31
C VAL A 36 -6.92 -1.94 5.19
N LEU A 37 -6.98 -1.22 4.06
CA LEU A 37 -8.01 -0.20 3.80
C LEU A 37 -9.42 -0.80 3.67
N PHE A 38 -9.52 -2.09 3.33
CA PHE A 38 -10.77 -2.86 3.32
C PHE A 38 -11.04 -3.62 4.62
N GLY A 39 -10.28 -3.35 5.68
CA GLY A 39 -10.54 -3.91 7.00
C GLY A 39 -10.09 -5.36 7.16
N ALA A 40 -9.16 -5.85 6.34
CA ALA A 40 -8.54 -7.16 6.56
C ALA A 40 -8.03 -7.26 8.00
N LYS A 41 -8.28 -8.41 8.64
CA LYS A 41 -7.85 -8.68 10.03
C LYS A 41 -6.58 -9.52 10.11
N LEU A 42 -6.21 -10.15 9.00
CA LEU A 42 -5.02 -10.96 8.86
C LEU A 42 -3.93 -10.10 8.24
N TYR A 43 -2.97 -9.70 9.07
CA TYR A 43 -1.81 -8.93 8.64
C TYR A 43 -0.62 -9.86 8.47
N THR A 44 0.10 -9.69 7.37
CA THR A 44 1.32 -10.42 7.06
C THR A 44 2.45 -9.44 6.78
N THR A 45 3.67 -9.96 6.57
CA THR A 45 4.83 -9.15 6.15
C THR A 45 4.61 -8.41 4.83
N SER A 46 3.59 -8.77 4.03
CA SER A 46 3.25 -8.08 2.79
C SER A 46 2.90 -6.61 3.00
N ILE A 47 2.35 -6.25 4.17
CA ILE A 47 1.94 -4.89 4.49
C ILE A 47 3.16 -3.97 4.61
N ASP A 48 4.21 -4.45 5.27
CA ASP A 48 5.47 -3.71 5.40
C ASP A 48 6.12 -3.51 4.01
N MET A 49 6.05 -4.51 3.14
CA MET A 49 6.57 -4.42 1.78
C MET A 49 5.82 -3.40 0.93
N TRP A 50 4.49 -3.30 1.07
CA TRP A 50 3.70 -2.26 0.41
C TRP A 50 4.12 -0.86 0.86
N SER A 51 4.22 -0.64 2.17
CA SER A 51 4.63 0.64 2.74
C SER A 51 6.06 1.00 2.30
N ALA A 52 6.99 0.05 2.32
CA ALA A 52 8.35 0.22 1.83
C ALA A 52 8.40 0.59 0.34
N GLY A 53 7.59 -0.05 -0.50
CA GLY A 53 7.48 0.29 -1.92
C GLY A 53 6.97 1.72 -2.14
N CYS A 54 5.96 2.15 -1.38
CA CYS A 54 5.44 3.51 -1.44
C CYS A 54 6.51 4.55 -1.01
N ILE A 55 7.25 4.30 0.07
CA ILE A 55 8.35 5.16 0.54
C ILE A 55 9.48 5.20 -0.50
N PHE A 56 9.82 4.06 -1.09
CA PHE A 56 10.87 3.99 -2.10
C PHE A 56 10.50 4.80 -3.35
N ALA A 57 9.25 4.71 -3.81
CA ALA A 57 8.74 5.54 -4.90
C ALA A 57 8.75 7.04 -4.55
N GLU A 58 8.39 7.40 -3.33
CA GLU A 58 8.41 8.79 -2.85
C GLU A 58 9.82 9.38 -2.83
N LEU A 59 10.81 8.61 -2.36
CA LEU A 59 12.22 9.00 -2.42
C LEU A 59 12.69 9.22 -3.86
N ALA A 60 12.32 8.31 -4.77
CA ALA A 60 12.64 8.44 -6.20
C ALA A 60 11.98 9.67 -6.84
N ASN A 61 10.83 10.08 -6.32
CA ASN A 61 10.05 11.22 -6.79
C ASN A 61 10.34 12.53 -6.03
N ALA A 62 11.50 12.62 -5.38
CA ALA A 62 11.97 13.81 -4.65
C ALA A 62 10.98 14.25 -3.55
N GLY A 63 10.47 13.30 -2.77
CA GLY A 63 9.58 13.54 -1.64
C GLY A 63 8.12 13.72 -2.02
N ARG A 64 7.72 13.29 -3.23
CA ARG A 64 6.31 13.31 -3.65
C ARG A 64 5.68 11.94 -3.37
N PRO A 65 4.71 11.83 -2.46
CA PRO A 65 4.08 10.57 -2.11
C PRO A 65 3.37 9.96 -3.32
N LEU A 66 3.39 8.62 -3.41
CA LEU A 66 2.79 7.90 -4.53
C LEU A 66 1.25 7.98 -4.50
N PHE A 67 0.66 7.88 -3.31
CA PHE A 67 -0.79 7.90 -3.10
C PHE A 67 -1.17 8.85 -1.95
N PRO A 68 -1.26 10.17 -2.20
CA PRO A 68 -1.67 11.14 -1.18
C PRO A 68 -3.19 11.24 -1.05
N GLY A 69 -3.84 10.19 -0.54
CA GLY A 69 -5.29 10.20 -0.28
C GLY A 69 -5.71 11.12 0.88
N SER A 70 -6.87 11.75 0.76
CA SER A 70 -7.48 12.54 1.84
C SER A 70 -8.26 11.69 2.85
N ASP A 71 -8.78 10.55 2.41
CA ASP A 71 -9.52 9.58 3.19
C ASP A 71 -9.36 8.17 2.57
N VAL A 72 -9.91 7.14 3.22
CA VAL A 72 -9.80 5.74 2.77
C VAL A 72 -10.33 5.53 1.35
N ASP A 73 -11.41 6.20 0.97
CA ASP A 73 -12.03 6.06 -0.34
C ASP A 73 -11.18 6.71 -1.44
N ASP A 74 -10.68 7.92 -1.19
CA ASP A 74 -9.76 8.61 -2.09
C ASP A 74 -8.43 7.84 -2.22
N GLN A 75 -7.92 7.28 -1.12
CA GLN A 75 -6.71 6.46 -1.13
C GLN A 75 -6.88 5.24 -2.05
N LEU A 76 -7.97 4.47 -1.88
CA LEU A 76 -8.29 3.32 -2.73
C LEU A 76 -8.46 3.72 -4.20
N LYS A 77 -9.17 4.82 -4.48
CA LYS A 77 -9.33 5.34 -5.84
C LYS A 77 -8.00 5.67 -6.50
N ARG A 78 -7.05 6.26 -5.76
CA ARG A 78 -5.70 6.58 -6.29
C ARG A 78 -4.91 5.32 -6.61
N ILE A 79 -4.95 4.33 -5.71
CA ILE A 79 -4.32 3.03 -5.92
C ILE A 79 -4.87 2.38 -7.19
N PHE A 80 -6.19 2.26 -7.33
CA PHE A 80 -6.80 1.56 -8.45
C PHE A 80 -6.71 2.32 -9.78
N LYS A 81 -6.71 3.66 -9.77
CA LYS A 81 -6.44 4.44 -10.99
C LYS A 81 -5.05 4.16 -11.56
N MET A 82 -4.07 3.88 -10.69
CA MET A 82 -2.70 3.58 -11.11
C MET A 82 -2.53 2.10 -11.46
N LEU A 83 -2.91 1.20 -10.56
CA LEU A 83 -2.62 -0.24 -10.64
C LEU A 83 -3.75 -1.06 -11.29
N GLY A 84 -4.89 -0.43 -11.59
CA GLY A 84 -6.11 -1.10 -12.03
C GLY A 84 -7.01 -1.52 -10.86
N THR A 85 -8.29 -1.70 -11.16
CA THR A 85 -9.27 -2.24 -10.18
C THR A 85 -9.12 -3.75 -10.11
N PRO A 86 -8.79 -4.33 -8.93
CA PRO A 86 -8.69 -5.77 -8.77
C PRO A 86 -10.05 -6.45 -8.93
N THR A 87 -10.02 -7.71 -9.38
CA THR A 87 -11.19 -8.59 -9.53
C THR A 87 -10.98 -9.84 -8.68
N GLU A 88 -12.00 -10.67 -8.51
CA GLU A 88 -11.83 -11.98 -7.85
C GLU A 88 -10.86 -12.92 -8.57
N GLU A 89 -10.60 -12.68 -9.86
CA GLU A 89 -9.59 -13.43 -10.61
C GLU A 89 -8.17 -12.98 -10.27
N THR A 90 -7.93 -11.67 -10.17
CA THR A 90 -6.61 -11.13 -9.86
C THR A 90 -6.30 -11.08 -8.38
N TRP A 91 -7.34 -11.00 -7.54
CA TRP A 91 -7.25 -11.04 -6.09
C TRP A 91 -8.43 -11.80 -5.50
N PRO A 92 -8.30 -13.13 -5.36
CA PRO A 92 -9.32 -13.98 -4.74
C PRO A 92 -9.60 -13.59 -3.29
N GLY A 93 -10.88 -13.46 -2.93
CA GLY A 93 -11.34 -13.14 -1.58
C GLY A 93 -11.44 -11.65 -1.26
N LEU A 94 -11.17 -10.77 -2.22
CA LEU A 94 -11.29 -9.31 -2.07
C LEU A 94 -12.71 -8.90 -1.65
N THR A 95 -13.74 -9.47 -2.30
CA THR A 95 -15.15 -9.15 -2.05
C THR A 95 -15.65 -9.61 -0.68
N ALA A 96 -14.90 -10.50 -0.02
CA ALA A 96 -15.20 -10.99 1.31
C ALA A 96 -14.60 -10.13 2.45
N LEU A 97 -13.84 -9.09 2.11
CA LEU A 97 -13.25 -8.21 3.12
C LEU A 97 -14.32 -7.35 3.83
N PRO A 98 -14.16 -7.07 5.14
CA PRO A 98 -15.22 -6.46 5.95
C PRO A 98 -15.77 -5.14 5.40
N ASP A 99 -14.90 -4.28 4.88
CA ASP A 99 -15.25 -2.95 4.41
C ASP A 99 -15.25 -2.86 2.87
N TYR A 100 -15.29 -4.01 2.17
CA TYR A 100 -15.32 -4.03 0.71
C TYR A 100 -16.55 -3.30 0.16
N LYS A 101 -16.30 -2.51 -0.89
CA LYS A 101 -17.34 -1.90 -1.70
C LYS A 101 -16.90 -1.87 -3.17
N PRO A 102 -17.84 -1.94 -4.13
CA PRO A 102 -17.50 -1.86 -5.55
C PRO A 102 -16.85 -0.51 -5.91
N PHE A 103 -15.79 -0.55 -6.71
CA PHE A 103 -15.16 0.63 -7.32
C PHE A 103 -15.38 0.63 -8.83
N PRO A 104 -15.29 1.80 -9.51
CA PRO A 104 -15.27 1.83 -10.97
C PRO A 104 -14.15 0.95 -11.52
N GLN A 105 -14.37 0.35 -12.69
CA GLN A 105 -13.34 -0.42 -13.36
C GLN A 105 -12.28 0.54 -13.92
N TYR A 106 -11.10 0.53 -13.32
CA TYR A 106 -9.92 1.21 -13.82
C TYR A 106 -9.02 0.19 -14.50
N HIS A 107 -8.50 0.55 -15.66
CA HIS A 107 -7.39 -0.17 -16.28
C HIS A 107 -6.07 0.46 -15.80
N PRO A 108 -5.00 -0.33 -15.59
CA PRO A 108 -3.70 0.21 -15.21
C PRO A 108 -3.29 1.31 -16.20
N THR A 109 -3.24 2.55 -15.74
CA THR A 109 -2.99 3.70 -16.62
C THR A 109 -1.51 3.89 -16.89
N GLN A 110 -0.66 3.51 -15.94
CA GLN A 110 0.79 3.64 -16.00
C GLN A 110 1.43 2.50 -15.21
N GLY A 111 2.45 1.85 -15.78
CA GLY A 111 3.28 0.93 -15.01
C GLY A 111 4.09 1.68 -13.95
N LEU A 112 4.40 1.04 -12.82
CA LEU A 112 5.19 1.62 -11.73
C LEU A 112 6.54 2.21 -12.21
N ALA A 113 7.11 1.66 -13.29
CA ALA A 113 8.29 2.20 -13.96
C ALA A 113 8.13 3.62 -14.52
N GLN A 114 6.93 4.02 -14.95
CA GLN A 114 6.65 5.33 -15.53
C GLN A 114 6.48 6.41 -14.45
N VAL A 115 5.94 6.06 -13.29
CA VAL A 115 5.75 6.98 -12.16
C VAL A 115 7.05 7.26 -11.39
N THR A 116 8.07 6.41 -11.57
CA THR A 116 9.42 6.63 -11.01
C THR A 116 10.47 6.68 -12.14
N PRO A 117 10.44 7.70 -13.02
CA PRO A 117 11.25 7.70 -14.24
C PRO A 117 12.75 7.74 -13.96
N LYS A 118 13.15 8.31 -12.82
CA LYS A 118 14.54 8.47 -12.37
C LYS A 118 15.16 7.19 -11.82
N LEU A 119 14.38 6.14 -11.55
CA LEU A 119 14.94 4.87 -11.11
C LEU A 119 15.66 4.17 -12.27
N THR A 120 16.74 3.46 -11.92
CA THR A 120 17.41 2.53 -12.83
C THR A 120 16.49 1.36 -13.17
N SER A 121 16.85 0.56 -14.18
CA SER A 121 16.09 -0.65 -14.53
C SER A 121 15.90 -1.58 -13.33
N ARG A 122 16.96 -1.83 -12.56
CA ARG A 122 16.89 -2.63 -11.31
C ARG A 122 15.99 -2.00 -10.25
N GLY A 123 16.01 -0.67 -10.12
CA GLY A 123 15.12 0.02 -9.19
C GLY A 123 13.66 -0.08 -9.58
N LYS A 124 13.37 -0.05 -10.89
CA LYS A 124 12.01 -0.22 -11.43
C LYS A 124 11.51 -1.66 -11.29
N ASP A 125 12.41 -2.64 -11.47
CA ASP A 125 12.15 -4.07 -11.29
C ASP A 125 11.82 -4.39 -9.83
N LEU A 126 12.58 -3.86 -8.87
CA LEU A 126 12.29 -4.01 -7.44
C LEU A 126 10.92 -3.45 -7.01
N LEU A 127 10.37 -2.51 -7.78
CA LEU A 127 9.10 -1.86 -7.48
C LEU A 127 7.90 -2.62 -8.07
N GLN A 128 8.11 -3.64 -8.91
CA GLN A 128 7.08 -4.37 -9.65
C GLN A 128 6.81 -5.76 -9.08
#